data_AF-A0A6G2DPI2-F1
#
_entry.id   AF-A0A6G2DPI2-F1
#
_cell.length_a   1.000
_cell.length_b   1.000
_cell.length_c   1.000
_cell.angle_alpha   90.00
_cell.angle_beta   90.00
_cell.angle_gamma   90.00
#
_symmetry.space_group_name_H-M   'P 1'
#
loop_
_entity.id
_entity.type
_entity.pdbx_description
1 polymer ?
#
loop_
_entity_poly.entity_id
_entity_poly.type
_entity_poly.pdbx_seq_one_letter_code
_entity_poly.pdbx_strand_id
1 'polypeptide(L)'
;KIQAELEEQLAVFEKEGKLLEAQRLKQRTEYDIEMLREMGYTNGVENYSRHMDGRSEGEPPYTLLDFFPDDFLIMIDESHMTMG
;
A
#
# COMPACT_ATOMS: atom_id res chain seq x y z
N LYS A 1 0.83 -3.32 -12.43
CA LYS A 1 -0.31 -2.72 -11.71
C LYS A 1 0.08 -1.35 -11.14
N ILE A 2 1.14 -1.23 -10.33
CA ILE A 2 1.64 0.06 -9.80
C ILE A 2 1.83 1.13 -10.88
N GLN A 3 2.53 0.81 -11.98
CA GLN A 3 2.78 1.79 -13.06
C GLN A 3 1.50 2.28 -13.75
N ALA A 4 0.50 1.41 -13.91
CA ALA A 4 -0.77 1.79 -14.53
C ALA A 4 -1.58 2.73 -13.62
N GLU A 5 -1.63 2.44 -12.31
CA GLU A 5 -2.29 3.33 -11.33
C GLU A 5 -1.56 4.66 -11.21
N LEU A 6 -0.21 4.67 -11.33
CA LEU A 6 0.54 5.91 -11.40
C LEU A 6 0.10 6.77 -12.59
N GLU A 7 0.00 6.20 -13.79
CA GLU A 7 -0.43 6.91 -14.99
C GLU A 7 -1.84 7.52 -14.83
N GLU A 8 -2.77 6.75 -14.27
CA GLU A 8 -4.13 7.22 -13.97
C GLU A 8 -4.13 8.39 -12.97
N GLN A 9 -3.39 8.25 -11.87
CA GLN A 9 -3.34 9.28 -10.83
C GLN A 9 -2.64 10.56 -11.30
N LEU A 10 -1.60 10.45 -12.13
CA LEU A 10 -0.94 11.60 -12.74
C LEU A 10 -1.90 12.37 -13.64
N ALA A 11 -2.70 11.68 -14.46
CA ALA A 11 -3.69 12.32 -15.31
C ALA A 11 -4.75 13.10 -14.49
N VAL A 12 -5.14 12.59 -13.31
CA VAL A 12 -6.03 13.30 -12.39
C VAL A 12 -5.38 14.58 -11.86
N PHE A 13 -4.15 14.50 -11.34
CA PHE A 13 -3.46 15.69 -10.83
C PHE A 13 -3.15 16.73 -11.91
N GLU A 14 -2.78 16.32 -13.12
CA GLU A 14 -2.59 17.22 -14.25
C GLU A 14 -3.89 17.95 -14.62
N LYS A 15 -5.01 17.22 -14.67
CA LYS A 15 -6.34 17.81 -14.92
C LYS A 15 -6.76 18.80 -13.83
N GLU A 16 -6.35 18.57 -12.59
CA GLU A 16 -6.60 19.46 -11.45
C GLU A 16 -5.60 20.62 -11.34
N GLY A 17 -4.59 20.70 -12.22
CA GLY A 17 -3.54 21.72 -12.17
C GLY A 17 -2.51 21.51 -11.04
N LYS A 18 -2.51 20.34 -10.39
CA LYS A 18 -1.60 19.95 -9.31
C LYS A 18 -0.27 19.40 -9.84
N LEU A 19 0.42 20.22 -10.64
CA LEU A 19 1.61 19.80 -11.38
C LEU A 19 2.79 19.43 -10.46
N LEU A 20 2.91 20.08 -9.30
CA LEU A 20 3.98 19.79 -8.35
C LEU A 20 3.74 18.45 -7.63
N GLU A 21 2.49 18.16 -7.26
CA GLU A 21 2.07 16.88 -6.69
C GLU A 21 2.26 15.75 -7.69
N ALA A 22 1.87 15.95 -8.96
CA ALA A 22 2.11 15.01 -10.05
C ALA A 22 3.61 14.71 -10.20
N GLN A 23 4.45 15.75 -10.26
CA GLN A 23 5.89 15.58 -10.38
C GLN A 23 6.47 14.80 -9.20
N ARG A 24 6.09 15.15 -7.96
CA ARG A 24 6.56 14.48 -6.75
C ARG A 24 6.17 13.00 -6.72
N LEU A 25 4.91 12.70 -7.04
CA LEU A 25 4.41 11.33 -7.10
C LEU A 25 5.18 10.52 -8.14
N LYS A 26 5.29 11.05 -9.37
CA LYS A 26 6.01 10.40 -10.47
C LYS A 26 7.44 10.06 -10.08
N GLN A 27 8.22 11.04 -9.63
CA GLN A 27 9.62 10.85 -9.28
C GLN A 27 9.81 9.79 -8.20
N ARG A 28 8.97 9.81 -7.17
CA ARG A 28 9.07 8.83 -6.08
C ARG A 28 8.70 7.42 -6.55
N THR A 29 7.57 7.28 -7.23
CA THR A 29 7.06 5.96 -7.63
C THR A 29 7.93 5.32 -8.71
N GLU A 30 8.47 6.08 -9.67
CA GLU A 30 9.39 5.54 -10.68
C GLU A 30 10.68 5.01 -10.05
N TYR A 31 11.27 5.77 -9.11
CA TYR A 31 12.44 5.32 -8.35
C TYR A 31 12.15 4.05 -7.54
N ASP A 32 11.01 4.00 -6.84
CA ASP A 32 10.62 2.84 -6.06
C ASP A 32 10.41 1.59 -6.96
N ILE A 33 9.82 1.76 -8.15
CA ILE A 33 9.65 0.67 -9.13
C ILE A 33 11.02 0.17 -9.62
N GLU A 34 11.98 1.05 -9.89
CA GLU A 34 13.33 0.69 -10.28
C GLU A 34 14.04 -0.11 -9.18
N MET A 35 13.99 0.38 -7.94
CA MET A 35 14.55 -0.32 -6.77
C MET A 35 13.92 -1.69 -6.55
N LEU A 36 12.59 -1.82 -6.70
CA LEU A 36 11.90 -3.10 -6.61
C LEU A 36 12.32 -4.07 -7.71
N ARG A 37 12.61 -3.58 -8.93
CA ARG A 37 13.07 -4.42 -10.04
C ARG A 37 14.51 -4.89 -9.89
N GLU A 38 15.41 -4.01 -9.43
CA GLU A 38 16.85 -4.30 -9.36
C GLU A 38 17.26 -4.98 -8.06
N MET A 39 16.77 -4.46 -6.93
CA MET A 39 17.19 -4.88 -5.59
C MET A 39 16.17 -5.80 -4.91
N GLY A 40 14.95 -5.88 -5.45
CA GLY A 40 13.85 -6.65 -4.87
C GLY A 40 13.17 -5.98 -3.66
N TYR A 41 13.60 -4.79 -3.26
CA TYR A 41 12.99 -4.01 -2.17
C TYR A 41 13.17 -2.50 -2.38
N THR A 42 12.32 -1.71 -1.74
CA THR A 42 12.49 -0.25 -1.60
C THR A 42 12.07 0.17 -0.18
N ASN A 43 12.48 1.37 0.24
CA ASN A 43 11.97 1.98 1.47
C ASN A 43 10.51 2.35 1.30
N GLY A 44 9.64 1.89 2.20
CA GLY A 44 8.21 2.11 2.10
C GLY A 44 7.49 1.08 1.23
N VAL A 45 8.05 -0.13 1.08
CA VAL A 45 7.47 -1.21 0.26
C VAL A 45 6.04 -1.57 0.66
N GLU A 46 5.67 -1.36 1.93
CA GLU A 46 4.32 -1.59 2.46
C GLU A 46 3.24 -0.78 1.74
N ASN A 47 3.58 0.38 1.17
CA ASN A 47 2.67 1.21 0.37
C ASN A 47 2.25 0.53 -0.94
N TYR A 48 2.99 -0.49 -1.37
CA TYR A 48 2.72 -1.28 -2.57
C TYR A 48 2.15 -2.66 -2.25
N SER A 49 1.92 -2.99 -0.96
CA SER A 49 1.46 -4.31 -0.49
C SER A 49 0.25 -4.84 -1.25
N ARG A 50 -0.77 -4.01 -1.48
CA ARG A 50 -1.95 -4.40 -2.28
C ARG A 50 -1.59 -4.93 -3.67
N HIS A 51 -0.65 -4.28 -4.35
CA HIS A 51 -0.20 -4.70 -5.68
C HIS A 51 0.65 -5.95 -5.65
N MET A 52 1.48 -6.09 -4.62
CA MET A 52 2.40 -7.22 -4.44
C MET A 52 1.64 -8.49 -4.05
N ASP A 53 0.67 -8.37 -3.16
CA ASP A 53 -0.20 -9.47 -2.71
C ASP A 53 -1.24 -9.86 -3.76
N GLY A 54 -1.40 -9.05 -4.82
CA GLY A 54 -2.41 -9.25 -5.86
C GLY A 54 -3.84 -8.92 -5.44
N ARG A 55 -4.03 -8.32 -4.25
CA ARG A 55 -5.32 -7.95 -3.67
C ARG A 55 -6.08 -6.91 -4.52
N SER A 56 -7.39 -6.99 -4.46
CA SER A 56 -8.32 -6.04 -5.06
C SER A 56 -8.33 -4.72 -4.30
N GLU A 57 -8.82 -3.65 -4.92
CA GLU A 57 -9.06 -2.40 -4.21
C GLU A 57 -10.12 -2.60 -3.10
N GLY A 58 -9.86 -2.07 -1.91
CA GLY A 58 -10.71 -2.25 -0.74
C GLY A 58 -10.61 -3.61 -0.04
N GLU A 59 -9.87 -4.57 -0.59
CA GLU A 59 -9.67 -5.88 0.03
C GLU A 59 -8.76 -5.75 1.28
N PRO A 60 -9.17 -6.29 2.44
CA PRO A 60 -8.40 -6.21 3.67
C PRO A 60 -6.97 -6.76 3.51
N PRO A 61 -5.97 -6.15 4.17
CA PRO A 61 -4.63 -6.71 4.19
C PRO A 61 -4.53 -7.96 5.06
N TYR A 62 -3.53 -8.77 4.75
CA TYR A 62 -3.04 -9.74 5.72
C TYR A 62 -2.52 -9.00 6.95
N THR A 63 -2.89 -9.52 8.10
CA THR A 63 -2.55 -9.04 9.43
C THR A 63 -1.86 -10.17 10.19
N LEU A 64 -1.46 -9.89 11.44
CA LEU A 64 -0.96 -10.92 12.34
C LEU A 64 -1.99 -12.05 12.56
N LEU A 65 -3.29 -11.74 12.52
CA LEU A 65 -4.34 -12.72 12.81
C LEU A 65 -4.40 -13.83 11.77
N ASP A 66 -4.08 -13.52 10.51
CA ASP A 66 -4.11 -14.47 9.40
C ASP A 66 -3.02 -15.55 9.49
N PHE A 67 -2.04 -15.39 10.39
CA PHE A 67 -1.01 -16.40 10.67
C PHE A 67 -1.46 -17.45 11.70
N PHE A 68 -2.58 -17.22 12.38
CA PHE A 68 -3.14 -18.16 13.35
C PHE A 68 -4.12 -19.13 12.69
N PRO A 69 -4.27 -20.36 13.24
CA PRO A 69 -5.37 -21.24 12.86
C PRO A 69 -6.73 -20.59 13.12
N ASP A 70 -7.75 -21.01 12.37
CA ASP A 70 -9.11 -20.46 12.48
C ASP A 70 -9.72 -20.59 13.91
N ASP A 71 -9.23 -21.52 14.72
CA ASP A 71 -9.71 -21.82 16.08
C ASP A 71 -8.84 -21.22 17.21
N PHE A 72 -8.00 -20.23 16.91
CA PHE A 72 -7.17 -19.57 17.90
C PHE A 72 -7.96 -18.77 18.95
N LEU A 73 -7.35 -18.57 20.13
CA LEU A 73 -7.90 -17.76 21.22
C LEU A 73 -7.27 -16.37 21.21
N ILE A 74 -8.11 -15.32 21.18
CA ILE A 74 -7.69 -13.93 21.41
C ILE A 74 -8.05 -13.53 22.84
N MET A 75 -7.06 -13.02 23.57
CA MET A 75 -7.28 -12.36 24.87
C MET A 75 -7.08 -10.85 24.68
N ILE A 76 -8.11 -10.07 24.98
CA ILE A 76 -8.06 -8.60 24.95
C ILE A 76 -7.97 -8.11 26.38
N ASP A 77 -6.77 -7.69 26.79
CA ASP A 77 -6.57 -7.05 28.08
C ASP A 77 -7.15 -5.63 28.07
N GLU A 78 -7.68 -5.17 29.21
CA GLU A 78 -8.33 -3.86 29.37
C GLU A 78 -9.31 -3.48 28.25
N SER A 79 -10.19 -4.42 27.87
CA SER A 79 -11.11 -4.30 26.73
C SER A 79 -11.95 -3.01 26.70
N HIS A 80 -12.27 -2.42 27.86
CA HIS A 80 -13.00 -1.16 27.95
C HIS A 80 -12.21 0.05 27.41
N MET A 81 -10.87 -0.02 27.41
CA MET A 81 -9.99 0.95 26.78
C MET A 81 -9.68 0.55 25.32
N THR A 82 -9.49 -0.74 25.04
CA THR A 82 -9.06 -1.23 23.72
C THR A 82 -10.18 -1.19 22.67
N MET A 83 -11.44 -1.34 23.08
CA MET A 83 -12.62 -1.35 22.19
C MET A 83 -13.47 -0.08 22.28
N GLY A 84 -13.10 0.87 23.16
CA GLY A 84 -13.85 2.09 23.47
C GLY A 84 -13.73 3.19 22.43
#